data_AF-D0NUW6-F1
#
_entry.id   AF-D0NUW6-F1
#
_cell.length_a   1.000
_cell.length_b   1.000
_cell.length_c   1.000
_cell.angle_alpha   90.00
_cell.angle_beta   90.00
_cell.angle_gamma   90.00
#
_symmetry.space_group_name_H-M   'P 1'
#
loop_
_entity.id
_entity.type
_entity.pdbx_description
1 polymer ?
#
loop_
_entity_poly.entity_id
_entity_poly.type
_entity_poly.pdbx_seq_one_letter_code
_entity_poly.pdbx_strand_id
1 'polypeptide(L)'
;MSKIVTSAGDAAAYMELVDRSNECTKLIKVGKLKEAEKLLRNVLARKPAAGFDEVSVALTQNELGGVLRQLGEMDEALELLTKALEVRDRADEEADIITALRDGNITRDEIGKVYEAKGDCANALGVRQLGKRICGNEACEALDYEEAPGLEEPPQAAV
;
A
#
# COMPACT_ATOMS: atom_id res chain seq x y z
N MET A 1 -5.99 -11.52 -17.48
CA MET A 1 -5.50 -12.87 -17.85
C MET A 1 -4.03 -12.96 -17.48
N SER A 2 -3.69 -13.70 -16.42
CA SER A 2 -2.30 -13.87 -16.00
C SER A 2 -1.56 -14.73 -17.03
N LYS A 3 -0.44 -14.22 -17.57
CA LYS A 3 0.38 -14.97 -18.54
C LYS A 3 0.99 -16.16 -17.80
N ILE A 4 0.64 -17.38 -18.20
CA ILE A 4 1.26 -18.59 -17.66
C ILE A 4 2.74 -18.56 -18.08
N VAL A 5 3.65 -18.73 -17.12
CA VAL A 5 5.09 -18.86 -17.37
C VAL A 5 5.33 -20.19 -18.07
N THR A 6 5.53 -20.17 -19.39
CA THR A 6 5.56 -21.38 -20.23
C THR A 6 6.95 -21.77 -20.74
N SER A 7 7.99 -20.96 -20.49
CA SER A 7 9.35 -21.23 -20.95
C SER A 7 10.40 -21.00 -19.87
N ALA A 8 11.58 -21.61 -20.03
CA ALA A 8 12.73 -21.37 -19.15
C ALA A 8 13.17 -19.89 -19.15
N GLY A 9 12.98 -19.18 -20.27
CA GLY A 9 13.24 -17.74 -20.38
C GLY A 9 12.23 -16.90 -19.59
N ASP A 10 10.94 -17.27 -19.62
CA ASP A 10 9.91 -16.61 -18.81
C ASP A 10 10.18 -16.83 -17.31
N ALA A 11 10.63 -18.04 -16.91
CA ALA A 11 10.97 -18.35 -15.52
C ALA A 11 12.18 -17.56 -15.02
N ALA A 12 13.22 -17.40 -15.86
CA ALA A 12 14.39 -16.59 -15.51
C ALA A 12 14.02 -15.11 -15.30
N ALA A 13 13.18 -14.55 -16.18
CA ALA A 13 12.71 -13.17 -16.06
C ALA A 13 11.85 -12.96 -14.79
N TYR A 14 11.01 -13.94 -14.45
CA TYR A 14 10.23 -13.92 -13.21
C TYR A 14 11.14 -13.90 -11.98
N MET A 15 12.08 -14.85 -11.91
CA MET A 15 13.02 -14.97 -10.79
C MET A 15 13.91 -13.74 -10.63
N GLU A 16 14.39 -13.15 -11.74
CA GLU A 16 15.16 -11.91 -11.71
C GLU A 16 14.38 -10.78 -11.00
N LEU A 17 13.07 -10.65 -11.27
CA LEU A 17 12.25 -9.61 -10.64
C LEU A 17 11.97 -9.90 -9.16
N VAL A 18 11.90 -11.18 -8.75
CA VAL A 18 11.83 -11.57 -7.34
C VAL A 18 13.12 -11.15 -6.62
N ASP A 19 14.29 -11.46 -7.18
CA ASP A 19 15.58 -11.12 -6.59
C ASP A 19 15.75 -9.60 -6.42
N ARG A 20 15.31 -8.83 -7.42
CA ARG A 20 15.35 -7.37 -7.38
C ARG A 20 14.36 -6.79 -6.37
N SER A 21 13.22 -7.44 -6.15
CA SER A 21 12.30 -7.06 -5.06
C SER A 21 12.95 -7.30 -3.69
N ASN A 22 13.64 -8.43 -3.52
CA ASN A 22 14.39 -8.73 -2.29
C ASN A 22 15.56 -7.75 -2.05
N GLU A 23 16.26 -7.35 -3.10
CA GLU A 23 17.30 -6.32 -3.04
C GLU A 23 16.70 -4.97 -2.60
N CYS A 24 15.54 -4.59 -3.14
CA CYS A 24 14.84 -3.39 -2.71
C CYS A 24 14.57 -3.39 -1.20
N THR A 25 14.05 -4.50 -0.65
CA THR A 25 13.80 -4.61 0.79
C THR A 25 15.07 -4.35 1.61
N LYS A 26 16.25 -4.80 1.12
CA LYS A 26 17.54 -4.52 1.79
C LYS A 26 17.90 -3.05 1.71
N LEU A 27 17.73 -2.41 0.55
CA LEU A 27 17.99 -0.99 0.34
C LEU A 27 17.13 -0.10 1.26
N ILE A 28 15.84 -0.42 1.39
CA ILE A 28 14.92 0.28 2.29
C ILE A 28 15.41 0.17 3.74
N LYS A 29 15.79 -1.04 4.19
CA LYS A 29 16.26 -1.27 5.57
C LYS A 29 17.52 -0.47 5.94
N VAL A 30 18.38 -0.18 4.96
CA VAL A 30 19.60 0.61 5.18
C VAL A 30 19.42 2.09 4.81
N GLY A 31 18.20 2.55 4.54
CA GLY A 31 17.88 3.95 4.26
C GLY A 31 18.27 4.43 2.86
N LYS A 32 18.66 3.54 1.94
CA LYS A 32 19.00 3.88 0.55
C LYS A 32 17.75 4.05 -0.32
N LEU A 33 16.92 5.02 0.05
CA LEU A 33 15.57 5.18 -0.50
C LEU A 33 15.55 5.55 -1.99
N LYS A 34 16.48 6.39 -2.46
CA LYS A 34 16.55 6.73 -3.90
C LYS A 34 17.00 5.57 -4.78
N GLU A 35 17.86 4.69 -4.26
CA GLU A 35 18.23 3.45 -4.96
C GLU A 35 17.04 2.48 -5.01
N ALA A 36 16.32 2.34 -3.88
CA ALA A 36 15.11 1.54 -3.80
C ALA A 36 14.01 2.04 -4.76
N GLU A 37 13.79 3.36 -4.84
CA GLU A 37 12.83 3.99 -5.75
C GLU A 37 13.10 3.58 -7.20
N LYS A 38 14.35 3.75 -7.66
CA LYS A 38 14.76 3.39 -9.03
C LYS A 38 14.54 1.92 -9.33
N LEU A 39 14.85 1.05 -8.36
CA LEU A 39 14.70 -0.39 -8.50
C LEU A 39 13.23 -0.79 -8.60
N LEU A 40 12.38 -0.27 -7.70
CA LEU A 40 10.94 -0.54 -7.68
C LEU A 40 10.23 -0.06 -8.95
N ARG A 41 10.56 1.13 -9.45
CA ARG A 41 10.03 1.62 -10.75
C ARG A 41 10.37 0.65 -11.89
N ASN A 42 11.59 0.12 -11.90
CA ASN A 42 11.99 -0.84 -12.92
C ASN A 42 11.29 -2.19 -12.78
N VAL A 43 11.12 -2.68 -11.54
CA VAL A 43 10.37 -3.92 -11.27
C VAL A 43 8.91 -3.76 -11.69
N LEU A 44 8.27 -2.67 -11.28
CA LEU A 44 6.86 -2.38 -11.55
C LEU A 44 6.56 -2.36 -13.05
N ALA A 45 7.42 -1.75 -13.85
CA ALA A 45 7.26 -1.69 -15.31
C ALA A 45 7.37 -3.06 -16.01
N ARG A 46 8.05 -4.04 -15.39
CA ARG A 46 8.36 -5.34 -16.01
C ARG A 46 7.47 -6.49 -15.51
N LYS A 47 6.91 -6.37 -14.30
CA LYS A 47 6.09 -7.41 -13.67
C LYS A 47 4.95 -7.94 -14.56
N PRO A 48 4.12 -7.10 -15.20
CA PRO A 48 3.01 -7.60 -16.03
C PRO A 48 3.48 -8.49 -17.19
N ALA A 49 4.55 -8.07 -17.88
CA ALA A 49 5.10 -8.83 -19.02
C ALA A 49 5.78 -10.14 -18.60
N ALA A 50 6.28 -10.20 -17.37
CA ALA A 50 6.89 -11.39 -16.77
C ALA A 50 5.86 -12.39 -16.18
N GLY A 51 4.56 -12.09 -16.25
CA GLY A 51 3.50 -13.01 -15.81
C GLY A 51 3.13 -12.91 -14.33
N PHE A 52 3.52 -11.82 -13.65
CA PHE A 52 3.00 -11.52 -12.32
C PHE A 52 1.53 -11.09 -12.41
N ASP A 53 0.73 -11.52 -11.45
CA ASP A 53 -0.67 -11.12 -11.33
C ASP A 53 -0.82 -9.67 -10.81
N GLU A 54 -2.06 -9.17 -10.84
CA GLU A 54 -2.40 -7.82 -10.41
C GLU A 54 -2.08 -7.59 -8.92
N VAL A 55 -2.26 -8.61 -8.07
CA VAL A 55 -1.99 -8.51 -6.63
C VAL A 55 -0.50 -8.34 -6.36
N SER A 56 0.37 -9.05 -7.08
CA SER A 56 1.81 -8.88 -6.99
C SER A 56 2.29 -7.53 -7.54
N VAL A 57 1.61 -7.01 -8.57
CA VAL A 57 1.84 -5.64 -9.06
C VAL A 57 1.45 -4.62 -7.97
N ALA A 58 0.29 -4.79 -7.35
CA ALA A 58 -0.20 -3.95 -6.24
C ALA A 58 0.76 -3.96 -5.04
N LEU A 59 1.37 -5.09 -4.71
CA LEU A 59 2.40 -5.16 -3.67
C LEU A 59 3.61 -4.25 -3.98
N THR A 60 4.10 -4.24 -5.23
CA THR A 60 5.19 -3.35 -5.62
C THR A 60 4.77 -1.89 -5.69
N GLN A 61 3.53 -1.60 -6.08
CA GLN A 61 2.97 -0.23 -6.00
C GLN A 61 2.94 0.25 -4.55
N ASN A 62 2.54 -0.60 -3.61
CA ASN A 62 2.53 -0.29 -2.19
C ASN A 62 3.93 0.00 -1.63
N GLU A 63 4.91 -0.85 -1.97
CA GLU A 63 6.31 -0.64 -1.57
C GLU A 63 6.86 0.68 -2.14
N LEU A 64 6.60 0.98 -3.41
CA LEU A 64 7.04 2.23 -4.03
C LEU A 64 6.36 3.43 -3.38
N GLY A 65 5.06 3.35 -3.09
CA GLY A 65 4.35 4.39 -2.35
C GLY A 65 4.95 4.66 -0.97
N GLY A 66 5.29 3.61 -0.22
CA GLY A 66 5.97 3.75 1.07
C GLY A 66 7.38 4.39 0.96
N VAL A 67 8.13 4.09 -0.11
CA VAL A 67 9.42 4.72 -0.38
C VAL A 67 9.24 6.20 -0.76
N LEU A 68 8.28 6.51 -1.64
CA LEU A 68 7.99 7.88 -2.07
C LEU A 68 7.52 8.76 -0.92
N ARG A 69 6.68 8.22 -0.02
CA ARG A 69 6.30 8.88 1.23
C ARG A 69 7.54 9.25 2.07
N GLN A 70 8.48 8.34 2.26
CA GLN A 70 9.70 8.63 3.01
C GLN A 70 10.61 9.65 2.31
N LEU A 71 10.49 9.77 0.99
CA LEU A 71 11.23 10.73 0.17
C LEU A 71 10.56 12.11 0.08
N GLY A 72 9.33 12.28 0.58
CA GLY A 72 8.58 13.53 0.49
C GLY A 72 7.62 13.63 -0.70
N GLU A 73 7.58 12.63 -1.58
CA GLU A 73 6.81 12.63 -2.83
C GLU A 73 5.37 12.16 -2.58
N MET A 74 4.63 12.95 -1.80
CA MET A 74 3.35 12.54 -1.21
C MET A 74 2.23 12.30 -2.23
N ASP A 75 2.17 13.10 -3.30
CA ASP A 75 1.09 12.99 -4.30
C ASP A 75 1.24 11.71 -5.13
N GLU A 76 2.46 11.40 -5.57
CA GLU A 76 2.72 10.16 -6.29
C GLU A 76 2.58 8.93 -5.38
N ALA A 77 3.00 9.04 -4.11
CA ALA A 77 2.78 7.99 -3.12
C ALA A 77 1.29 7.67 -2.98
N LEU A 78 0.45 8.69 -2.87
CA LEU A 78 -1.00 8.53 -2.73
C LEU A 78 -1.62 7.87 -3.97
N GLU A 79 -1.22 8.28 -5.18
CA GLU A 79 -1.71 7.69 -6.43
C GLU A 79 -1.40 6.19 -6.51
N LEU A 80 -0.15 5.80 -6.21
CA LEU A 80 0.27 4.40 -6.26
C LEU A 80 -0.38 3.55 -5.18
N LEU A 81 -0.49 4.07 -3.95
CA LEU A 81 -1.13 3.36 -2.85
C LEU A 81 -2.63 3.17 -3.11
N THR A 82 -3.31 4.17 -3.70
CA THR A 82 -4.73 4.06 -4.04
C THR A 82 -4.97 2.95 -5.07
N LYS A 83 -4.16 2.89 -6.14
CA LYS A 83 -4.22 1.81 -7.13
C LYS A 83 -3.96 0.44 -6.51
N ALA A 84 -2.98 0.36 -5.60
CA ALA A 84 -2.69 -0.89 -4.89
C ALA A 84 -3.88 -1.33 -4.02
N LEU A 85 -4.54 -0.38 -3.36
CA LEU A 85 -5.70 -0.65 -2.51
C LEU A 85 -6.88 -1.18 -3.32
N GLU A 86 -7.20 -0.56 -4.46
CA GLU A 86 -8.30 -0.99 -5.32
C GLU A 86 -8.16 -2.45 -5.79
N VAL A 87 -6.94 -2.86 -6.15
CA VAL A 87 -6.65 -4.24 -6.56
C VAL A 87 -6.79 -5.20 -5.38
N ARG A 88 -6.24 -4.82 -4.22
CA ARG A 88 -6.26 -5.66 -3.01
C ARG A 88 -7.69 -5.83 -2.48
N ASP A 89 -8.48 -4.76 -2.42
CA ASP A 89 -9.88 -4.81 -2.00
C ASP A 89 -10.72 -5.70 -2.91
N ARG A 90 -10.58 -5.56 -4.22
CA ARG A 90 -11.26 -6.44 -5.18
C ARG A 90 -10.86 -7.91 -5.01
N ALA A 91 -9.58 -8.20 -4.78
CA ALA A 91 -9.11 -9.56 -4.53
C ALA A 91 -9.58 -10.13 -3.18
N ASP A 92 -9.86 -9.27 -2.20
CA ASP A 92 -10.47 -9.63 -0.91
C ASP A 92 -11.95 -9.97 -1.08
N GLU A 93 -12.69 -9.13 -1.81
CA GLU A 93 -14.10 -9.34 -2.14
C GLU A 93 -14.33 -10.61 -2.98
N GLU A 94 -13.53 -10.82 -4.04
CA GLU A 94 -13.64 -12.01 -4.91
C GLU A 94 -13.39 -13.32 -4.17
N ALA A 95 -12.60 -13.28 -3.10
CA ALA A 95 -12.28 -14.44 -2.28
C ALA A 95 -13.28 -14.66 -1.11
N ASP A 96 -14.30 -13.81 -0.98
CA ASP A 96 -15.24 -13.77 0.14
C ASP A 96 -14.52 -13.67 1.51
N ILE A 97 -13.42 -12.91 1.55
CA ILE A 97 -12.60 -12.75 2.76
C ILE A 97 -12.95 -11.45 3.47
N ILE A 98 -13.54 -11.58 4.65
CA ILE A 98 -13.96 -10.45 5.51
C ILE A 98 -13.02 -10.17 6.69
N THR A 99 -11.82 -10.77 6.71
CA THR A 99 -10.90 -10.72 7.86
C THR A 99 -10.06 -9.45 7.90
N ALA A 100 -9.90 -8.84 9.08
CA ALA A 100 -9.17 -7.59 9.31
C ALA A 100 -7.62 -7.65 9.15
N LEU A 101 -7.06 -8.75 8.64
CA LEU A 101 -5.61 -8.95 8.51
C LEU A 101 -5.20 -9.25 7.07
N ARG A 102 -5.60 -8.39 6.12
CA ARG A 102 -5.14 -8.49 4.73
C ARG A 102 -4.25 -7.33 4.32
N ASP A 103 -3.52 -7.59 3.25
CA ASP A 103 -2.63 -6.67 2.54
C ASP A 103 -3.27 -5.29 2.26
N GLY A 104 -4.59 -5.23 2.04
CA GLY A 104 -5.33 -3.97 1.88
C GLY A 104 -5.26 -3.07 3.12
N ASN A 105 -5.25 -3.63 4.33
CA ASN A 105 -5.15 -2.84 5.57
C ASN A 105 -3.74 -2.26 5.77
N ILE A 106 -2.71 -2.95 5.29
CA ILE A 106 -1.35 -2.40 5.21
C ILE A 106 -1.32 -1.20 4.27
N THR A 107 -1.99 -1.29 3.12
CA THR A 107 -2.06 -0.16 2.17
C THR A 107 -2.84 1.01 2.74
N ARG A 108 -3.96 0.77 3.42
CA ARG A 108 -4.73 1.82 4.10
C ARG A 108 -3.90 2.56 5.15
N ASP A 109 -3.09 1.84 5.92
CA ASP A 109 -2.21 2.48 6.89
C ASP A 109 -1.13 3.34 6.22
N GLU A 110 -0.53 2.89 5.13
CA GLU A 110 0.41 3.71 4.36
C GLU A 110 -0.27 4.95 3.75
N ILE A 111 -1.50 4.84 3.24
CA ILE A 111 -2.29 6.00 2.78
C ILE A 111 -2.55 6.97 3.94
N GLY A 112 -2.93 6.44 5.11
CA GLY A 112 -3.14 7.25 6.31
C GLY A 112 -1.88 8.03 6.69
N LYS A 113 -0.71 7.39 6.63
CA LYS A 113 0.59 8.05 6.88
C LYS A 113 0.91 9.14 5.86
N VAL A 114 0.49 8.98 4.60
CA VAL A 114 0.63 10.03 3.58
C VAL A 114 -0.26 11.23 3.93
N TYR A 115 -1.53 11.00 4.29
CA TYR A 115 -2.44 12.07 4.71
C TYR A 115 -1.95 12.80 5.96
N GLU A 116 -1.44 12.07 6.97
CA GLU A 116 -0.81 12.66 8.16
C GLU A 116 0.37 13.55 7.79
N ALA A 117 1.24 13.10 6.89
CA ALA A 117 2.38 13.89 6.42
C ALA A 117 1.95 15.15 5.64
N LYS A 118 0.76 15.13 5.02
CA LYS A 118 0.13 16.30 4.36
C LYS A 118 -0.65 17.19 5.33
N GLY A 119 -0.77 16.82 6.61
CA GLY A 119 -1.55 17.55 7.61
C GLY A 119 -3.06 17.30 7.56
N ASP A 120 -3.50 16.27 6.84
CA ASP A 120 -4.91 15.92 6.63
C ASP A 120 -5.32 14.75 7.53
N CYS A 121 -5.40 15.00 8.83
CA CYS A 121 -5.76 13.96 9.81
C CYS A 121 -7.17 13.42 9.60
N ALA A 122 -8.08 14.20 9.01
CA ALA A 122 -9.46 13.77 8.74
C ALA A 122 -9.49 12.65 7.70
N ASN A 123 -8.81 12.81 6.57
CA ASN A 123 -8.71 11.75 5.57
C ASN A 123 -7.86 10.57 6.05
N ALA A 124 -6.83 10.82 6.87
CA ALA A 124 -6.06 9.75 7.51
C ALA A 124 -6.93 8.85 8.42
N LEU A 125 -7.86 9.46 9.17
CA LEU A 125 -8.82 8.71 9.97
C LEU A 125 -9.84 7.99 9.08
N GLY A 126 -10.36 8.68 8.05
CA GLY A 126 -11.32 8.13 7.09
C GLY A 126 -10.84 6.84 6.42
N VAL A 127 -9.58 6.80 5.97
CA VAL A 127 -9.04 5.60 5.31
C VAL A 127 -8.76 4.44 6.29
N ARG A 128 -8.60 4.73 7.59
CA ARG A 128 -8.34 3.74 8.66
C ARG A 128 -9.60 3.33 9.45
N GLN A 129 -10.80 3.64 8.96
CA GLN A 129 -12.06 3.36 9.67
C GLN A 129 -12.27 1.87 10.06
N LEU A 130 -13.20 1.66 10.99
CA LEU A 130 -13.53 0.39 11.65
C LEU A 130 -13.79 -0.76 10.67
N GLY A 131 -13.26 -1.96 10.99
CA GLY A 131 -13.34 -3.16 10.15
C GLY A 131 -12.20 -3.34 9.14
N LYS A 132 -11.42 -2.28 8.87
CA LYS A 132 -10.31 -2.27 7.89
C LYS A 132 -8.94 -1.93 8.52
N ARG A 133 -8.81 -2.14 9.83
CA ARG A 133 -7.60 -1.86 10.62
C ARG A 133 -6.71 -3.09 10.71
N ILE A 134 -5.39 -2.88 10.77
CA ILE A 134 -4.43 -3.95 11.07
C ILE A 134 -4.59 -4.34 12.55
N CYS A 135 -5.31 -5.42 12.82
CA CYS A 135 -5.37 -5.97 14.17
C CYS A 135 -5.21 -7.48 14.15
N GLY A 136 -4.17 -7.97 14.83
CA GLY A 136 -3.72 -9.36 14.85
C GLY A 136 -4.72 -10.37 15.44
N ASN A 137 -5.85 -9.89 15.94
CA ASN A 137 -6.73 -10.61 16.84
C ASN A 137 -8.10 -9.94 16.86
N GLU A 138 -9.18 -10.72 16.92
CA GLU A 138 -10.59 -10.29 17.01
C GLU A 138 -10.90 -9.43 18.26
N ALA A 139 -9.88 -9.07 19.07
CA ALA A 139 -9.97 -8.28 20.28
C ALA A 139 -9.94 -6.74 20.04
N CYS A 140 -10.12 -6.30 18.79
CA CYS A 140 -9.93 -4.89 18.42
C CYS A 140 -11.14 -3.96 18.59
N GLU A 141 -12.23 -4.42 19.20
CA GLU A 141 -13.21 -3.49 19.79
C GLU A 141 -12.53 -2.49 20.74
N ALA A 142 -11.34 -2.81 21.29
CA ALA A 142 -10.60 -1.98 22.23
C ALA A 142 -9.69 -0.88 21.62
N LEU A 143 -9.59 -0.75 20.29
CA LEU A 143 -8.85 0.35 19.65
C LEU A 143 -9.76 1.41 19.04
N ASP A 144 -11.02 1.50 19.48
CA ASP A 144 -11.80 2.70 19.26
C ASP A 144 -10.99 3.90 19.77
N TYR A 145 -10.42 4.66 18.83
CA TYR A 145 -10.30 6.09 19.04
C TYR A 145 -11.75 6.53 19.19
N GLU A 146 -12.26 6.50 20.42
CA GLU A 146 -13.50 7.20 20.71
C GLU A 146 -13.31 8.61 20.17
N GLU A 147 -14.29 9.11 19.42
CA GLU A 147 -14.38 10.55 19.17
C GLU A 147 -14.23 11.19 20.55
N ALA A 148 -13.11 11.89 20.79
CA ALA A 148 -12.92 12.56 22.06
C ALA A 148 -14.13 13.49 22.21
N PRO A 149 -15.00 13.29 23.22
CA PRO A 149 -16.18 14.11 23.35
C PRO A 149 -15.70 15.54 23.62
N GLY A 150 -15.84 16.43 22.62
CA GLY A 150 -15.59 17.86 22.79
C GLY A 150 -14.58 18.55 21.86
N LEU A 151 -14.24 18.01 20.69
CA LEU A 151 -13.66 18.86 19.63
C LEU A 151 -14.79 19.39 18.74
N GLU A 152 -15.41 20.48 19.20
CA GLU A 152 -16.35 21.27 18.39
C GLU A 152 -15.67 21.66 17.05
N GLU A 153 -16.43 21.53 15.95
CA GLU A 153 -16.00 22.05 14.65
C GLU A 153 -15.58 23.52 14.80
N PRO A 154 -14.43 23.94 14.25
CA PRO A 154 -14.08 25.36 14.24
C PRO A 154 -15.22 26.12 13.54
N PRO A 155 -15.72 27.21 14.12
CA PRO A 155 -16.90 27.89 13.61
C PRO A 155 -16.70 28.22 12.14
N GLN A 156 -17.62 27.75 11.30
CA GLN A 156 -17.67 28.09 9.89
C GLN A 156 -17.72 29.63 9.80
N ALA A 157 -16.69 30.21 9.18
CA ALA A 157 -16.67 31.64 8.91
C ALA A 157 -17.84 31.95 7.96
N ALA A 158 -18.85 32.65 8.47
CA ALA A 158 -19.96 33.14 7.68
C ALA A 158 -19.43 34.14 6.63
N VAL A 159 -19.72 33.87 5.36
CA VAL A 159 -19.70 34.85 4.26
C VAL A 159 -21.05 34.80 3.57
#